data_AF-A0AA41U3L7-F1
#
_entry.id   AF-A0AA41U3L7-F1
#
_cell.length_a   1.000
_cell.length_b   1.000
_cell.length_c   1.000
_cell.angle_alpha   90.00
_cell.angle_beta   90.00
_cell.angle_gamma   90.00
#
_symmetry.space_group_name_H-M   'P 1'
#
loop_
_entity.id
_entity.type
_entity.pdbx_description
1 polymer ?
#
loop_
_entity_poly.entity_id
_entity_poly.type
_entity_poly.pdbx_seq_one_letter_code
_entity_poly.pdbx_strand_id
1 'polypeptide(L)'
;MPGRPLKELMEHTADDLPPLPDLVPGAVALGRRRRNRSRALMALSAACVAGVAAFAVPAALPDDNAAGPGPASTPVIDTPRPTYSVVPEQDGNKPGVDQLPPLDKVEVQEFKQLAADMMQQVLPPAMGEIRLVNSHAAAFRAVSGSKTYEITFGVDKIPYGTLREQVCSPSGRIAACKAGTLPDGTPVAAERENTGEGSQMVGVGFPYKGKWVQFMLFPGGFGSGPNPPVTVEQMLTVVQDPRFIEFIDYAVAHPLNTPPPQTEAPNPSAYTGPPPSWNCVPATPLPAGQTPDKDTPMNCTLPTGPLPSWLAPPN
;
A
#
# COMPACT_ATOMS: atom_id res chain seq x y z
N MET A 1 16.62 51.55 -37.06
CA MET A 1 16.67 50.12 -37.37
C MET A 1 15.35 49.49 -36.93
N PRO A 2 14.50 49.01 -37.83
CA PRO A 2 13.25 48.35 -37.46
C PRO A 2 13.54 46.97 -36.85
N GLY A 3 13.02 46.70 -35.66
CA GLY A 3 13.20 45.44 -34.94
C GLY A 3 12.47 44.31 -35.64
N ARG A 4 13.18 43.22 -35.92
CA ARG A 4 12.55 41.99 -36.39
C ARG A 4 11.71 41.39 -35.26
N PRO A 5 10.51 40.87 -35.55
CA PRO A 5 9.65 40.27 -34.55
C PRO A 5 10.31 38.99 -34.01
N LEU A 6 10.39 38.87 -32.68
CA LEU A 6 10.92 37.72 -31.92
C LEU A 6 10.47 36.35 -32.47
N LYS A 7 9.28 36.31 -33.08
CA LYS A 7 8.68 35.13 -33.71
C LYS A 7 9.55 34.53 -34.82
N GLU A 8 10.16 35.34 -35.68
CA GLU A 8 11.04 34.86 -36.76
C GLU A 8 12.33 34.24 -36.21
N LEU A 9 12.79 34.73 -35.06
CA LEU A 9 13.98 34.20 -34.38
C LEU A 9 13.70 32.84 -33.73
N MET A 10 12.48 32.65 -33.20
CA MET A 10 12.06 31.37 -32.61
C MET A 10 11.76 30.31 -33.67
N GLU A 11 11.12 30.69 -34.79
CA GLU A 11 10.86 29.77 -35.91
C GLU A 11 12.19 29.28 -36.52
N HIS A 12 13.20 30.15 -36.67
CA HIS A 12 14.48 29.73 -37.23
C HIS A 12 15.26 28.76 -36.32
N THR A 13 15.14 28.87 -34.99
CA THR A 13 15.80 27.93 -34.05
C THR A 13 15.16 26.55 -33.97
N ALA A 14 13.90 26.40 -34.42
CA ALA A 14 13.21 25.11 -34.40
C ALA A 14 13.59 24.22 -35.59
N ASP A 15 13.93 24.83 -36.73
CA ASP A 15 14.27 24.11 -37.97
C ASP A 15 15.69 23.49 -37.95
N ASP A 16 16.57 23.95 -37.08
CA ASP A 16 17.97 23.47 -36.97
C ASP A 16 18.17 22.34 -35.94
N LEU A 17 17.10 21.80 -35.36
CA LEU A 17 17.22 20.67 -34.44
C LEU A 17 17.43 19.36 -35.22
N PRO A 18 18.48 18.58 -34.94
CA PRO A 18 18.67 17.28 -35.56
C PRO A 18 17.47 16.37 -35.24
N PRO A 19 17.03 15.54 -36.20
CA PRO A 19 15.88 14.65 -36.00
C PRO A 19 16.12 13.79 -34.76
N LEU A 20 15.20 13.87 -33.79
CA LEU A 20 15.32 13.09 -32.57
C LEU A 20 15.37 11.60 -32.92
N PRO A 21 16.32 10.84 -32.35
CA PRO A 21 16.41 9.41 -32.62
C PRO A 21 15.10 8.75 -32.21
N ASP A 22 14.55 7.95 -33.13
CA ASP A 22 13.30 7.23 -32.90
C ASP A 22 13.48 6.24 -31.73
N LEU A 23 12.89 6.59 -30.58
CA LEU A 23 12.92 5.77 -29.35
C LEU A 23 11.84 4.69 -29.35
N VAL A 24 10.91 4.70 -30.32
CA VAL A 24 9.79 3.76 -30.40
C VAL A 24 10.27 2.31 -30.55
N PRO A 25 11.27 1.96 -31.38
CA PRO A 25 11.74 0.58 -31.52
C PRO A 25 12.34 0.02 -30.23
N GLY A 26 13.08 0.83 -29.48
CA GLY A 26 13.71 0.43 -28.21
C GLY A 26 12.69 0.15 -27.10
N ALA A 27 11.68 1.00 -26.98
CA ALA A 27 10.60 0.84 -26.00
C ALA A 27 9.77 -0.43 -26.27
N VAL A 28 9.47 -0.73 -27.54
CA VAL A 28 8.71 -1.94 -27.93
C VAL A 28 9.51 -3.22 -27.65
N ALA A 29 10.83 -3.21 -27.86
CA ALA A 29 11.70 -4.36 -27.58
C ALA A 29 11.76 -4.69 -26.07
N LEU A 30 11.89 -3.67 -25.21
CA LEU A 30 11.88 -3.84 -23.75
C LEU A 30 10.52 -4.32 -23.22
N GLY A 31 9.41 -3.82 -23.80
CA GLY A 31 8.06 -4.25 -23.45
C GLY A 31 7.79 -5.73 -23.75
N ARG A 32 8.23 -6.23 -24.91
CA ARG A 32 8.06 -7.66 -25.28
C ARG A 32 8.85 -8.60 -24.35
N ARG A 33 10.05 -8.20 -23.90
CA ARG A 33 10.89 -9.02 -23.02
C ARG A 33 10.25 -9.27 -21.65
N ARG A 34 9.57 -8.27 -21.06
CA ARG A 34 8.83 -8.44 -19.80
C ARG A 34 7.65 -9.41 -19.94
N ARG A 35 6.91 -9.33 -21.04
CA ARG A 35 5.70 -10.15 -21.27
C ARG A 35 6.00 -11.65 -21.45
N ASN A 36 7.17 -12.00 -21.98
CA ASN A 36 7.56 -13.40 -22.15
C ASN A 36 7.99 -14.06 -20.83
N ARG A 37 8.57 -13.30 -19.88
CA ARG A 37 8.94 -13.84 -18.56
C ARG A 37 7.73 -14.20 -17.69
N SER A 38 6.64 -13.44 -17.81
CA SER A 38 5.40 -13.73 -17.07
C SER A 38 4.68 -15.02 -17.51
N ARG A 39 4.96 -15.55 -18.71
CA ARG A 39 4.28 -16.76 -19.23
C ARG A 39 4.98 -18.06 -18.89
N ALA A 40 6.24 -18.02 -18.45
CA ALA A 40 7.00 -19.23 -18.10
C ALA A 40 6.65 -19.82 -16.71
N LEU A 41 6.00 -19.04 -15.84
CA LEU A 41 5.72 -19.44 -14.44
C LEU A 41 4.35 -20.11 -14.21
N MET A 42 3.48 -20.19 -15.24
CA MET A 42 2.11 -20.71 -15.09
C MET A 42 1.93 -22.15 -15.59
N ALA A 43 2.99 -22.86 -15.98
CA ALA A 43 2.88 -24.19 -16.61
C ALA A 43 3.21 -25.39 -15.70
N LEU A 44 3.37 -25.19 -14.39
CA LEU A 44 3.91 -26.23 -13.48
C LEU A 44 3.03 -26.61 -12.28
N SER A 45 1.71 -26.37 -12.32
CA SER A 45 0.83 -26.81 -11.23
C SER A 45 -0.55 -27.25 -11.70
N ALA A 46 -0.63 -28.46 -12.30
CA ALA A 46 -1.89 -29.21 -12.36
C ALA A 46 -1.62 -30.70 -12.62
N ALA A 47 -1.03 -31.38 -11.64
CA ALA A 47 -1.04 -32.84 -11.57
C ALA A 47 -1.19 -33.27 -10.10
N CYS A 48 -2.13 -34.19 -9.85
CA CYS A 48 -2.39 -34.92 -8.61
C CYS A 48 -3.17 -34.18 -7.52
N VAL A 49 -4.46 -34.50 -7.32
CA VAL A 49 -4.92 -35.52 -6.34
C VAL A 49 -6.31 -36.01 -6.77
N ALA A 50 -6.42 -37.32 -6.99
CA ALA A 50 -7.67 -38.08 -7.14
C ALA A 50 -7.75 -39.10 -5.99
N GLY A 51 -8.95 -39.33 -5.46
CA GLY A 51 -9.31 -40.35 -4.45
C GLY A 51 -9.19 -39.84 -3.01
N VAL A 52 -10.10 -40.11 -2.07
CA VAL A 52 -10.82 -41.37 -1.81
C VAL A 52 -12.08 -41.15 -0.94
N ALA A 53 -13.13 -41.89 -1.31
CA ALA A 53 -14.22 -42.55 -0.57
C ALA A 53 -15.18 -41.83 0.39
N ALA A 54 -16.46 -42.08 0.07
CA ALA A 54 -17.65 -41.98 0.87
C ALA A 54 -17.64 -42.86 2.14
N PHE A 55 -18.21 -42.32 3.22
CA PHE A 55 -18.86 -43.11 4.26
C PHE A 55 -20.29 -42.63 4.42
N ALA A 56 -21.22 -43.48 4.00
CA ALA A 56 -22.63 -43.39 4.35
C ALA A 56 -22.84 -44.10 5.70
N VAL A 57 -23.54 -43.45 6.63
CA VAL A 57 -24.06 -44.08 7.85
C VAL A 57 -25.59 -43.88 7.86
N PRO A 58 -26.38 -44.94 8.09
CA PRO A 58 -27.83 -44.89 7.99
C PRO A 58 -28.48 -44.26 9.23
N ALA A 59 -29.68 -43.73 9.00
CA ALA A 59 -30.59 -43.20 10.00
C ALA A 59 -31.10 -44.26 10.98
N ALA A 60 -31.29 -43.86 12.24
CA ALA A 60 -32.21 -44.49 13.18
C ALA A 60 -32.95 -43.37 13.93
N LEU A 61 -34.26 -43.28 13.70
CA LEU A 61 -35.23 -42.58 14.55
C LEU A 61 -35.52 -43.45 15.79
N PRO A 62 -35.84 -42.83 16.92
CA PRO A 62 -37.24 -42.88 17.34
C PRO A 62 -37.80 -41.52 17.77
N ASP A 63 -39.10 -41.37 17.48
CA ASP A 63 -40.01 -40.38 18.05
C ASP A 63 -39.98 -40.40 19.58
N ASP A 64 -39.83 -39.23 20.20
CA ASP A 64 -40.45 -38.96 21.48
C ASP A 64 -40.97 -37.53 21.51
N ASN A 65 -42.29 -37.44 21.65
CA ASN A 65 -43.06 -36.23 21.83
C ASN A 65 -42.61 -35.50 23.11
N ALA A 66 -41.90 -34.39 22.95
CA ALA A 66 -41.78 -33.37 23.98
C ALA A 66 -42.06 -32.00 23.36
N ALA A 67 -43.26 -31.50 23.62
CA ALA A 67 -43.64 -30.11 23.40
C ALA A 67 -42.74 -29.20 24.25
N GLY A 68 -41.57 -28.84 23.70
CA GLY A 68 -40.67 -27.83 24.25
C GLY A 68 -41.08 -26.43 23.77
N PRO A 69 -40.84 -25.37 24.56
CA PRO A 69 -41.19 -24.00 24.18
C PRO A 69 -40.47 -23.65 22.88
N GLY A 70 -41.22 -23.27 21.86
CA GLY A 70 -40.65 -22.90 20.57
C GLY A 70 -39.53 -21.87 20.74
N PRO A 71 -38.45 -21.95 19.95
CA PRO A 71 -37.38 -20.96 20.00
C PRO A 71 -38.01 -19.61 19.74
N ALA A 72 -38.01 -18.74 20.76
CA ALA A 72 -38.37 -17.35 20.60
C ALA A 72 -37.46 -16.80 19.52
N SER A 73 -38.01 -16.58 18.32
CA SER A 73 -37.34 -15.84 17.26
C SER A 73 -37.05 -14.47 17.84
N THR A 74 -35.81 -14.25 18.23
CA THR A 74 -35.33 -12.93 18.59
C THR A 74 -35.63 -12.02 17.40
N PRO A 75 -36.36 -10.91 17.59
CA PRO A 75 -36.54 -9.97 16.51
C PRO A 75 -35.16 -9.45 16.12
N VAL A 76 -34.75 -9.71 14.88
CA VAL A 76 -33.59 -9.05 14.28
C VAL A 76 -34.00 -7.59 14.16
N ILE A 77 -33.59 -6.77 15.14
CA ILE A 77 -33.71 -5.33 15.07
C ILE A 77 -32.67 -4.91 14.02
N ASP A 78 -33.16 -4.73 12.80
CA ASP A 78 -32.41 -4.15 11.68
C ASP A 78 -32.16 -2.68 12.02
N THR A 79 -31.11 -2.46 12.83
CA THR A 79 -30.76 -1.13 13.30
C THR A 79 -30.11 -0.42 12.12
N PRO A 80 -30.63 0.73 11.65
CA PRO A 80 -30.08 1.40 10.48
C PRO A 80 -28.60 1.69 10.69
N ARG A 81 -27.76 1.16 9.80
CA ARG A 81 -26.32 1.41 9.85
C ARG A 81 -26.05 2.89 9.50
N PRO A 82 -25.17 3.59 10.24
CA PRO A 82 -24.80 4.95 9.91
C PRO A 82 -24.24 5.01 8.48
N THR A 83 -24.77 5.94 7.69
CA THR A 83 -24.27 6.23 6.35
C THR A 83 -23.34 7.44 6.42
N TYR A 84 -22.08 7.24 6.02
CA TYR A 84 -21.07 8.30 6.01
C TYR A 84 -21.11 9.04 4.67
N SER A 85 -21.14 10.37 4.72
CA SER A 85 -21.09 11.20 3.51
C SER A 85 -19.65 11.29 2.98
N VAL A 86 -19.50 11.20 1.66
CA VAL A 86 -18.22 11.44 0.98
C VAL A 86 -17.97 12.94 0.92
N VAL A 87 -16.87 13.40 1.49
CA VAL A 87 -16.45 14.79 1.39
C VAL A 87 -15.59 14.94 0.14
N PRO A 88 -15.98 15.82 -0.81
CA PRO A 88 -15.12 16.16 -1.94
C PRO A 88 -13.79 16.70 -1.42
N GLU A 89 -12.69 16.18 -1.96
CA GLU A 89 -11.37 16.73 -1.64
C GLU A 89 -11.22 18.07 -2.38
N GLN A 90 -10.99 19.15 -1.63
CA GLN A 90 -10.81 20.49 -2.21
C GLN A 90 -9.43 20.67 -2.85
N ASP A 91 -8.49 19.75 -2.61
CA ASP A 91 -7.15 19.82 -3.18
C ASP A 91 -7.16 19.26 -4.61
N GLY A 92 -7.47 20.13 -5.57
CA GLY A 92 -7.61 19.84 -7.01
C GLY A 92 -6.37 19.30 -7.72
N ASN A 93 -5.33 18.88 -7.01
CA ASN A 93 -4.07 18.36 -7.56
C ASN A 93 -3.87 16.84 -7.40
N LYS A 94 -4.78 16.12 -6.74
CA LYS A 94 -4.68 14.65 -6.64
C LYS A 94 -5.69 13.98 -7.59
N PRO A 95 -5.26 13.00 -8.40
CA PRO A 95 -6.19 12.24 -9.22
C PRO A 95 -7.17 11.49 -8.31
N GLY A 96 -8.44 11.88 -8.35
CA GLY A 96 -9.48 11.26 -7.51
C GLY A 96 -9.78 9.81 -7.91
N VAL A 97 -10.60 9.13 -7.10
CA VAL A 97 -10.97 7.71 -7.31
C VAL A 97 -11.57 7.45 -8.71
N ASP A 98 -12.10 8.49 -9.36
CA ASP A 98 -12.62 8.43 -10.74
C ASP A 98 -11.57 8.06 -11.81
N GLN A 99 -10.27 8.15 -11.47
CA GLN A 99 -9.18 7.74 -12.37
C GLN A 99 -8.64 6.33 -12.10
N LEU A 100 -9.10 5.65 -11.04
CA LEU A 100 -8.74 4.24 -10.87
C LEU A 100 -9.36 3.41 -12.00
N PRO A 101 -8.72 2.30 -12.41
CA PRO A 101 -9.38 1.27 -13.21
C PRO A 101 -10.74 0.96 -12.58
N PRO A 102 -11.75 0.52 -13.34
CA PRO A 102 -13.08 0.20 -12.81
C PRO A 102 -12.98 -1.00 -11.87
N LEU A 103 -12.48 -0.77 -10.65
CA LEU A 103 -12.99 -1.43 -9.48
C LEU A 103 -14.47 -1.14 -9.44
N ASP A 104 -15.24 -2.11 -9.00
CA ASP A 104 -16.65 -1.88 -8.78
C ASP A 104 -16.79 -0.75 -7.75
N LYS A 105 -17.27 0.42 -8.21
CA LYS A 105 -17.43 1.60 -7.36
C LYS A 105 -18.32 1.27 -6.15
N VAL A 106 -19.22 0.28 -6.32
CA VAL A 106 -20.08 -0.23 -5.25
C VAL A 106 -19.25 -0.95 -4.19
N GLU A 107 -18.39 -1.89 -4.57
CA GLU A 107 -17.52 -2.62 -3.63
C GLU A 107 -16.58 -1.68 -2.86
N VAL A 108 -15.98 -0.70 -3.55
CA VAL A 108 -15.13 0.30 -2.90
C VAL A 108 -15.91 1.14 -1.91
N GLN A 109 -17.12 1.57 -2.28
CA GLN A 109 -17.94 2.39 -1.39
C GLN A 109 -18.41 1.60 -0.18
N GLU A 110 -18.84 0.35 -0.36
CA GLU A 110 -19.22 -0.54 0.75
C GLU A 110 -18.04 -0.77 1.70
N PHE A 111 -16.87 -1.12 1.16
CA PHE A 111 -15.65 -1.26 1.94
C PHE A 111 -15.36 -0.01 2.77
N LYS A 112 -15.49 1.19 2.17
CA LYS A 112 -15.23 2.46 2.87
C LYS A 112 -16.27 2.76 3.95
N GLN A 113 -17.54 2.44 3.74
CA GLN A 113 -18.57 2.59 4.77
C GLN A 113 -18.29 1.65 5.95
N LEU A 114 -17.97 0.39 5.68
CA LEU A 114 -17.59 -0.59 6.71
C LEU A 114 -16.34 -0.15 7.49
N ALA A 115 -15.31 0.31 6.77
CA ALA A 115 -14.06 0.78 7.37
C ALA A 115 -14.28 2.00 8.26
N ALA A 116 -15.04 3.00 7.78
CA ALA A 116 -15.33 4.21 8.55
C ALA A 116 -16.16 3.91 9.80
N ASP A 117 -17.15 3.02 9.69
CA ASP A 117 -17.94 2.57 10.83
C ASP A 117 -17.08 1.88 11.88
N MET A 118 -16.21 0.95 11.46
CA MET A 118 -15.24 0.32 12.34
C MET A 118 -14.35 1.36 13.02
N MET A 119 -13.75 2.29 12.25
CA MET A 119 -12.85 3.31 12.79
C MET A 119 -13.56 4.22 13.79
N GLN A 120 -14.80 4.62 13.51
CA GLN A 120 -15.60 5.46 14.41
C GLN A 120 -15.87 4.79 15.76
N GLN A 121 -15.94 3.46 15.78
CA GLN A 121 -16.23 2.65 16.95
C GLN A 121 -15.00 2.28 17.79
N VAL A 122 -13.85 2.08 17.15
CA VAL A 122 -12.62 1.59 17.83
C VAL A 122 -11.63 2.71 18.14
N LEU A 123 -11.58 3.79 17.35
CA LEU A 123 -10.63 4.87 17.59
C LEU A 123 -10.99 5.66 18.85
N PRO A 124 -10.00 6.21 19.57
CA PRO A 124 -10.27 7.10 20.69
C PRO A 124 -11.17 8.26 20.28
N PRO A 125 -12.15 8.68 21.12
CA PRO A 125 -13.07 9.78 20.79
C PRO A 125 -12.36 11.11 20.45
N ALA A 126 -11.11 11.28 20.90
CA ALA A 126 -10.28 12.44 20.56
C ALA A 126 -10.00 12.59 19.05
N MET A 127 -10.14 11.51 18.27
CA MET A 127 -10.05 11.56 16.80
C MET A 127 -11.24 12.27 16.15
N GLY A 128 -12.38 12.34 16.84
CA GLY A 128 -13.59 13.02 16.35
C GLY A 128 -14.33 12.22 15.28
N GLU A 129 -14.85 12.92 14.27
CA GLU A 129 -15.70 12.37 13.22
C GLU A 129 -14.86 11.76 12.09
N ILE A 130 -15.15 10.51 11.71
CA ILE A 130 -14.55 9.86 10.53
C ILE A 130 -15.32 10.22 9.26
N ARG A 131 -14.57 10.62 8.23
CA ARG A 131 -15.10 11.06 6.93
C ARG A 131 -14.46 10.27 5.79
N LEU A 132 -15.28 9.98 4.78
CA LEU A 132 -14.82 9.36 3.54
C LEU A 132 -14.23 10.44 2.63
N VAL A 133 -13.05 10.18 2.06
CA VAL A 133 -12.40 11.09 1.10
C VAL A 133 -12.33 10.46 -0.30
N ASN A 134 -12.29 11.27 -1.35
CA ASN A 134 -12.28 10.77 -2.74
C ASN A 134 -10.86 10.66 -3.35
N SER A 135 -9.79 10.58 -2.54
CA SER A 135 -8.41 10.39 -3.03
C SER A 135 -8.13 8.96 -3.48
N HIS A 136 -8.36 7.98 -2.60
CA HIS A 136 -8.15 6.56 -2.90
C HIS A 136 -9.01 5.66 -2.00
N ALA A 137 -9.11 4.38 -2.36
CA ALA A 137 -9.97 3.41 -1.66
C ALA A 137 -9.59 3.21 -0.18
N ALA A 138 -8.29 3.33 0.12
CA ALA A 138 -7.71 3.14 1.45
C ALA A 138 -7.67 4.41 2.34
N ALA A 139 -8.17 5.58 1.88
CA ALA A 139 -8.04 6.84 2.63
C ALA A 139 -9.33 7.22 3.33
N PHE A 140 -9.14 7.75 4.53
CA PHE A 140 -10.15 8.34 5.38
C PHE A 140 -9.58 9.61 6.02
N ARG A 141 -10.45 10.44 6.55
CA ARG A 141 -10.07 11.65 7.29
C ARG A 141 -10.80 11.68 8.61
N ALA A 142 -10.11 11.98 9.68
CA ALA A 142 -10.71 12.26 10.97
C ALA A 142 -10.70 13.76 11.25
N VAL A 143 -11.79 14.28 11.81
CA VAL A 143 -11.96 15.71 12.12
C VAL A 143 -12.27 15.87 13.60
N SER A 144 -11.39 16.57 14.31
CA SER A 144 -11.52 16.86 15.75
C SER A 144 -11.38 18.36 15.99
N GLY A 145 -12.50 19.05 16.13
CA GLY A 145 -12.54 20.51 16.17
C GLY A 145 -12.00 21.13 14.88
N SER A 146 -10.96 21.96 14.99
CA SER A 146 -10.28 22.58 13.84
C SER A 146 -9.14 21.73 13.27
N LYS A 147 -8.92 20.52 13.79
CA LYS A 147 -7.80 19.65 13.40
C LYS A 147 -8.30 18.56 12.48
N THR A 148 -7.52 18.27 11.45
CA THR A 148 -7.74 17.17 10.52
C THR A 148 -6.57 16.20 10.60
N TYR A 149 -6.90 14.92 10.54
CA TYR A 149 -5.94 13.83 10.50
C TYR A 149 -6.26 12.95 9.30
N GLU A 150 -5.22 12.45 8.63
CA GLU A 150 -5.40 11.51 7.55
C GLU A 150 -5.21 10.10 8.07
N ILE A 151 -6.04 9.19 7.58
CA ILE A 151 -6.00 7.79 7.98
C ILE A 151 -5.85 6.97 6.72
N THR A 152 -4.89 6.05 6.70
CA THR A 152 -4.79 5.04 5.66
C THR A 152 -4.99 3.66 6.26
N PHE A 153 -5.80 2.85 5.57
CA PHE A 153 -6.03 1.44 5.90
C PHE A 153 -5.89 0.60 4.65
N GLY A 154 -5.00 -0.39 4.68
CA GLY A 154 -4.73 -1.28 3.56
C GLY A 154 -4.54 -2.73 3.98
N VAL A 155 -4.99 -3.64 3.12
CA VAL A 155 -4.72 -5.08 3.25
C VAL A 155 -4.15 -5.55 1.91
N ASP A 156 -2.83 -5.62 1.86
CA ASP A 156 -2.10 -5.92 0.63
C ASP A 156 -1.41 -7.28 0.68
N LYS A 157 -0.88 -7.72 -0.46
CA LYS A 157 0.07 -8.83 -0.45
C LYS A 157 1.34 -8.37 0.26
N ILE A 158 1.89 -9.21 1.14
CA ILE A 158 3.15 -8.95 1.82
C ILE A 158 4.19 -8.58 0.75
N PRO A 159 4.79 -7.38 0.79
CA PRO A 159 5.81 -7.03 -0.18
C PRO A 159 6.97 -8.01 0.01
N TYR A 160 7.31 -8.76 -1.05
CA TYR A 160 8.40 -9.73 -1.04
C TYR A 160 9.67 -9.07 -0.45
N GLY A 161 10.22 -9.64 0.63
CA GLY A 161 11.43 -9.15 1.28
C GLY A 161 11.24 -8.15 2.42
N THR A 162 10.00 -7.84 2.82
CA THR A 162 9.70 -6.91 3.94
C THR A 162 8.86 -7.54 5.04
N LEU A 163 9.13 -8.80 5.37
CA LEU A 163 8.85 -9.22 6.75
C LEU A 163 9.78 -8.35 7.61
N ARG A 164 9.25 -7.27 8.20
CA ARG A 164 9.95 -6.53 9.26
C ARG A 164 10.14 -7.55 10.39
N GLU A 165 11.23 -8.31 10.31
CA GLU A 165 11.56 -9.41 11.21
C GLU A 165 11.92 -8.88 12.61
N GLN A 166 11.88 -7.56 12.83
CA GLN A 166 12.02 -6.95 14.13
C GLN A 166 10.85 -6.00 14.41
N VAL A 167 9.89 -6.54 15.17
CA VAL A 167 8.91 -5.77 15.94
C VAL A 167 9.68 -4.77 16.81
N CYS A 168 9.44 -3.47 16.66
CA CYS A 168 10.10 -2.42 17.43
C CYS A 168 11.64 -2.34 17.28
N SER A 169 12.20 -2.54 16.08
CA SER A 169 13.63 -2.30 15.88
C SER A 169 13.97 -0.82 16.10
N PRO A 170 15.01 -0.48 16.89
CA PRO A 170 15.44 0.91 17.03
C PRO A 170 15.96 1.42 15.69
N SER A 171 15.14 2.21 15.01
CA SER A 171 15.55 3.03 13.88
C SER A 171 15.52 4.49 14.29
N GLY A 172 16.37 5.34 13.71
CA GLY A 172 16.37 6.78 14.00
C GLY A 172 15.03 7.48 13.69
N ARG A 173 14.09 6.80 13.03
CA ARG A 173 12.75 7.31 12.70
C ARG A 173 11.69 6.95 13.73
N ILE A 174 11.86 5.87 14.49
CA ILE A 174 10.87 5.39 15.46
C ILE A 174 11.06 6.14 16.77
N ALA A 175 10.14 7.05 17.08
CA ALA A 175 10.15 7.83 18.31
C ALA A 175 9.57 7.05 19.50
N ALA A 176 8.61 6.15 19.25
CA ALA A 176 8.08 5.23 20.25
C ALA A 176 7.60 3.94 19.58
N CYS A 177 7.69 2.82 20.29
CA CYS A 177 7.14 1.56 19.82
C CYS A 177 6.61 0.72 20.98
N LYS A 178 5.52 0.01 20.73
CA LYS A 178 4.93 -0.95 21.65
C LYS A 178 4.59 -2.23 20.91
N ALA A 179 5.25 -3.31 21.30
CA ALA A 179 4.92 -4.66 20.86
C ALA A 179 3.68 -5.20 21.60
N GLY A 180 2.93 -6.07 20.93
CA GLY A 180 1.83 -6.83 21.48
C GLY A 180 1.49 -8.03 20.60
N THR A 181 0.33 -8.64 20.88
CA THR A 181 -0.19 -9.79 20.16
C THR A 181 -1.66 -9.61 19.87
N LEU A 182 -2.11 -10.04 18.69
CA LEU A 182 -3.53 -10.15 18.37
C LEU A 182 -4.15 -11.35 19.13
N PRO A 183 -5.50 -11.48 19.17
CA PRO A 183 -6.17 -12.60 19.83
C PRO A 183 -5.77 -13.99 19.33
N ASP A 184 -5.32 -14.11 18.08
CA ASP A 184 -4.83 -15.36 17.48
C ASP A 184 -3.33 -15.63 17.75
N GLY A 185 -2.67 -14.78 18.54
CA GLY A 185 -1.26 -14.87 18.87
C GLY A 185 -0.32 -14.22 17.85
N THR A 186 -0.83 -13.66 16.75
CA THR A 186 -0.02 -12.95 15.76
C THR A 186 0.72 -11.77 16.40
N PRO A 187 2.04 -11.65 16.24
CA PRO A 187 2.79 -10.51 16.77
C PRO A 187 2.45 -9.23 16.01
N VAL A 188 2.28 -8.13 16.74
CA VAL A 188 2.01 -6.80 16.20
C VAL A 188 2.83 -5.75 16.94
N ALA A 189 3.24 -4.69 16.25
CA ALA A 189 3.81 -3.49 16.86
C ALA A 189 3.01 -2.26 16.45
N ALA A 190 2.69 -1.44 17.45
CA ALA A 190 2.27 -0.07 17.25
C ALA A 190 3.51 0.84 17.33
N GLU A 191 3.66 1.70 16.34
CA GLU A 191 4.82 2.56 16.18
C GLU A 191 4.39 4.01 16.05
N ARG A 192 5.23 4.90 16.55
CA ARG A 192 5.19 6.34 16.31
C ARG A 192 6.45 6.72 15.57
N GLU A 193 6.30 7.19 14.34
CA GLU A 193 7.41 7.53 13.47
C GLU A 193 7.46 9.05 13.23
N ASN A 194 8.66 9.62 13.19
CA ASN A 194 8.88 11.01 12.79
C ASN A 194 8.70 11.13 11.26
N THR A 195 7.77 11.97 10.82
CA THR A 195 7.51 12.20 9.38
C THR A 195 8.32 13.35 8.79
N GLY A 196 9.10 14.06 9.62
CA GLY A 196 9.78 15.30 9.26
C GLY A 196 9.11 16.52 9.91
N GLU A 197 9.81 17.66 9.94
CA GLU A 197 9.31 18.96 10.43
C GLU A 197 8.70 18.94 11.86
N GLY A 198 9.11 17.99 12.69
CA GLY A 198 8.59 17.81 14.06
C GLY A 198 7.22 17.11 14.13
N SER A 199 6.66 16.73 12.98
CA SER A 199 5.44 15.96 12.89
C SER A 199 5.69 14.46 13.04
N GLN A 200 4.68 13.75 13.53
CA GLN A 200 4.72 12.32 13.80
C GLN A 200 3.44 11.62 13.32
N MET A 201 3.62 10.46 12.69
CA MET A 201 2.53 9.50 12.44
C MET A 201 2.48 8.46 13.55
N VAL A 202 1.32 7.82 13.72
CA VAL A 202 1.14 6.65 14.59
C VAL A 202 0.40 5.57 13.82
N GLY A 203 0.86 4.33 13.90
CA GLY A 203 0.24 3.26 13.15
C GLY A 203 0.76 1.88 13.52
N VAL A 204 0.26 0.90 12.80
CA VAL A 204 0.60 -0.52 12.94
C VAL A 204 0.79 -1.13 11.55
N GLY A 205 1.65 -2.14 11.50
CA GLY A 205 1.77 -3.02 10.34
C GLY A 205 2.06 -4.44 10.83
N PHE A 206 1.32 -5.43 10.33
CA PHE A 206 1.52 -6.82 10.74
C PHE A 206 1.04 -7.81 9.67
N PRO A 207 1.62 -9.02 9.62
CA PRO A 207 1.13 -10.07 8.77
C PRO A 207 -0.17 -10.66 9.35
N TYR A 208 -1.20 -10.88 8.54
CA TYR A 208 -2.45 -11.50 8.96
C TYR A 208 -3.03 -12.35 7.84
N LYS A 209 -3.28 -13.63 8.09
CA LYS A 209 -3.84 -14.61 7.11
C LYS A 209 -3.17 -14.55 5.71
N GLY A 210 -1.84 -14.42 5.67
CA GLY A 210 -1.06 -14.37 4.43
C GLY A 210 -1.10 -13.02 3.69
N LYS A 211 -1.64 -11.99 4.32
CA LYS A 211 -1.67 -10.60 3.85
C LYS A 211 -0.86 -9.71 4.80
N TRP A 212 -0.52 -8.51 4.34
CA TRP A 212 0.02 -7.45 5.17
C TRP A 212 -1.09 -6.45 5.46
N VAL A 213 -1.38 -6.24 6.74
CA VAL A 213 -2.34 -5.24 7.20
C VAL A 213 -1.57 -4.00 7.61
N GLN A 214 -2.02 -2.83 7.15
CA GLN A 214 -1.48 -1.54 7.54
C GLN A 214 -2.61 -0.61 7.97
N PHE A 215 -2.43 0.03 9.12
CA PHE A 215 -3.35 1.05 9.61
C PHE A 215 -2.54 2.19 10.21
N MET A 216 -2.59 3.36 9.56
CA MET A 216 -1.73 4.51 9.87
C MET A 216 -2.53 5.79 10.00
N LEU A 217 -2.16 6.61 10.96
CA LEU A 217 -2.72 7.93 11.23
C LEU A 217 -1.61 8.96 11.01
N PHE A 218 -1.85 9.90 10.13
CA PHE A 218 -0.95 10.98 9.78
C PHE A 218 -1.48 12.32 10.32
N PRO A 219 -0.59 13.27 10.64
CA PRO A 219 -0.96 14.68 10.65
C PRO A 219 -1.68 15.06 9.36
N GLY A 220 -2.63 16.00 9.41
CA GLY A 220 -3.30 16.50 8.20
C GLY A 220 -2.30 16.93 7.12
N GLY A 221 -2.65 16.73 5.85
CA GLY A 221 -1.76 17.10 4.74
C GLY A 221 -0.46 16.28 4.67
N PHE A 222 -0.54 14.97 4.94
CA PHE A 222 0.55 13.99 4.81
C PHE A 222 1.87 14.39 5.49
N GLY A 223 1.81 14.94 6.71
CA GLY A 223 3.00 15.21 7.52
C GLY A 223 3.19 16.67 7.93
N SER A 224 2.29 17.56 7.56
CA SER A 224 2.31 18.97 7.97
C SER A 224 1.12 19.30 8.88
N GLY A 225 1.29 19.15 10.19
CA GLY A 225 0.19 19.48 11.10
C GLY A 225 0.33 18.95 12.51
N PRO A 226 -0.72 19.10 13.34
CA PRO A 226 -0.72 18.54 14.67
C PRO A 226 -0.68 17.01 14.61
N ASN A 227 0.11 16.41 15.51
CA ASN A 227 0.18 14.96 15.64
C ASN A 227 -1.18 14.36 16.00
N PRO A 228 -1.53 13.17 15.49
CA PRO A 228 -2.72 12.45 15.89
C PRO A 228 -2.76 12.23 17.41
N PRO A 229 -3.90 12.49 18.08
CA PRO A 229 -4.06 12.37 19.53
C PRO A 229 -4.27 10.89 19.94
N VAL A 230 -3.43 9.99 19.43
CA VAL A 230 -3.48 8.55 19.67
C VAL A 230 -2.10 8.05 20.08
N THR A 231 -1.96 7.44 21.24
CA THR A 231 -0.69 6.84 21.68
C THR A 231 -0.43 5.48 21.03
N VAL A 232 0.80 4.95 21.14
CA VAL A 232 1.10 3.61 20.64
C VAL A 232 0.34 2.52 21.41
N GLU A 233 0.04 2.72 22.69
CA GLU A 233 -0.77 1.81 23.51
C GLU A 233 -2.23 1.82 23.08
N GLN A 234 -2.78 3.01 22.80
CA GLN A 234 -4.14 3.14 22.28
C GLN A 234 -4.25 2.51 20.89
N MET A 235 -3.26 2.72 20.03
CA MET A 235 -3.22 2.07 18.72
C MET A 235 -3.16 0.54 18.85
N LEU A 236 -2.36 0.02 19.78
CA LEU A 236 -2.31 -1.41 20.05
C LEU A 236 -3.66 -1.94 20.56
N THR A 237 -4.35 -1.18 21.40
CA THR A 237 -5.70 -1.51 21.88
C THR A 237 -6.71 -1.55 20.73
N VAL A 238 -6.63 -0.60 19.79
CA VAL A 238 -7.49 -0.55 18.59
C VAL A 238 -7.34 -1.84 17.77
N VAL A 239 -6.11 -2.25 17.47
CA VAL A 239 -5.89 -3.43 16.62
C VAL A 239 -6.17 -4.75 17.31
N GLN A 240 -6.25 -4.75 18.65
CA GLN A 240 -6.66 -5.90 19.46
C GLN A 240 -8.19 -5.97 19.65
N ASP A 241 -8.93 -4.92 19.29
CA ASP A 241 -10.39 -4.90 19.41
C ASP A 241 -11.02 -5.94 18.46
N PRO A 242 -11.94 -6.81 18.94
CA PRO A 242 -12.59 -7.81 18.10
C PRO A 242 -13.25 -7.25 16.84
N ARG A 243 -13.79 -6.03 16.89
CA ARG A 243 -14.44 -5.36 15.74
C ARG A 243 -13.43 -4.98 14.66
N PHE A 244 -12.21 -4.63 15.06
CA PHE A 244 -11.12 -4.37 14.11
C PHE A 244 -10.69 -5.66 13.40
N ILE A 245 -10.58 -6.77 14.15
CA ILE A 245 -10.24 -8.08 13.58
C ILE A 245 -11.34 -8.60 12.64
N GLU A 246 -12.62 -8.45 13.01
CA GLU A 246 -13.75 -8.80 12.15
C GLU A 246 -13.72 -8.03 10.82
N PHE A 247 -13.41 -6.74 10.87
CA PHE A 247 -13.26 -5.94 9.66
C PHE A 247 -12.04 -6.36 8.82
N ILE A 248 -10.91 -6.73 9.45
CA ILE A 248 -9.76 -7.28 8.70
C ILE A 248 -10.16 -8.58 8.01
N ASP A 249 -10.91 -9.46 8.68
CA ASP A 249 -11.39 -10.71 8.08
C ASP A 249 -12.24 -10.44 6.83
N TYR A 250 -13.14 -9.45 6.90
CA TYR A 250 -13.87 -8.97 5.74
C TYR A 250 -12.92 -8.45 4.64
N ALA A 251 -11.95 -7.60 4.98
CA ALA A 251 -11.02 -6.99 4.03
C ALA A 251 -10.07 -8.02 3.36
N VAL A 252 -9.68 -9.08 4.07
CA VAL A 252 -8.89 -10.19 3.53
C VAL A 252 -9.72 -11.01 2.53
N ALA A 253 -11.00 -11.22 2.83
CA ALA A 253 -11.93 -11.92 1.95
C ALA A 253 -12.33 -11.09 0.71
N HIS A 254 -12.32 -9.75 0.83
CA HIS A 254 -12.70 -8.81 -0.22
C HIS A 254 -11.54 -7.85 -0.54
N PRO A 255 -10.41 -8.35 -1.09
CA PRO A 255 -9.26 -7.51 -1.37
C PRO A 255 -9.64 -6.46 -2.42
N LEU A 256 -9.45 -5.20 -2.07
CA LEU A 256 -9.50 -4.13 -3.05
C LEU A 256 -8.39 -4.40 -4.06
N ASN A 257 -8.72 -4.72 -5.31
CA ASN A 257 -7.75 -4.90 -6.38
C ASN A 257 -7.18 -3.53 -6.83
N THR A 258 -6.72 -2.72 -5.89
CA THR A 258 -6.03 -1.48 -6.24
C THR A 258 -4.72 -1.88 -6.92
N PRO A 259 -4.47 -1.43 -8.17
CA PRO A 259 -3.12 -1.49 -8.68
C PRO A 259 -2.21 -0.82 -7.65
N PRO A 260 -0.99 -1.33 -7.43
CA PRO A 260 -0.07 -0.70 -6.49
C PRO A 260 -0.01 0.79 -6.83
N PRO A 261 -0.01 1.69 -5.83
CA PRO A 261 0.12 3.11 -6.09
C PRO A 261 1.27 3.24 -7.08
N GLN A 262 1.00 3.80 -8.25
CA GLN A 262 2.07 4.09 -9.17
C GLN A 262 2.91 5.12 -8.43
N THR A 263 3.92 4.64 -7.72
CA THR A 263 5.08 5.48 -7.39
C THR A 263 5.48 5.94 -8.77
N GLU A 264 5.12 7.18 -9.07
CA GLU A 264 5.44 7.84 -10.32
C GLU A 264 6.90 7.49 -10.54
N ALA A 265 7.16 6.62 -11.53
CA ALA A 265 8.50 6.10 -11.73
C ALA A 265 9.38 7.34 -11.77
N PRO A 266 10.38 7.46 -10.87
CA PRO A 266 11.01 8.73 -10.54
C PRO A 266 11.24 9.45 -11.84
N ASN A 267 10.57 10.60 -12.01
CA ASN A 267 10.49 11.27 -13.31
C ASN A 267 11.92 11.28 -13.86
N PRO A 268 12.23 10.54 -14.95
CA PRO A 268 13.61 10.39 -15.39
C PRO A 268 14.20 11.76 -15.78
N SER A 269 13.35 12.76 -16.03
CA SER A 269 13.71 14.15 -16.27
C SER A 269 14.05 14.96 -15.01
N ALA A 270 13.65 14.52 -13.82
CA ALA A 270 14.03 15.16 -12.56
C ALA A 270 15.46 14.77 -12.12
N TYR A 271 16.04 13.73 -12.73
CA TYR A 271 17.44 13.36 -12.55
C TYR A 271 18.31 14.06 -13.60
N THR A 272 18.84 15.23 -13.27
CA THR A 272 19.80 15.98 -14.10
C THR A 272 21.26 15.59 -13.83
N GLY A 273 21.50 14.66 -12.90
CA GLY A 273 22.83 14.12 -12.63
C GLY A 273 23.26 13.09 -13.68
N PRO A 274 24.57 12.84 -13.87
CA PRO A 274 25.01 11.63 -14.56
C PRO A 274 24.55 10.40 -13.75
N PRO A 275 24.10 9.31 -14.39
CA PRO A 275 23.73 8.09 -13.66
C PRO A 275 24.90 7.65 -12.77
N PRO A 276 24.64 7.09 -11.57
CA PRO A 276 25.71 6.58 -10.74
C PRO A 276 26.52 5.57 -11.57
N SER A 277 27.80 5.85 -11.78
CA SER A 277 28.70 4.96 -12.51
C SER A 277 28.92 3.73 -11.64
N TRP A 278 28.28 2.61 -11.99
CA TRP A 278 28.55 1.33 -11.36
C TRP A 278 29.93 0.83 -11.79
N ASN A 279 30.79 0.52 -10.82
CA ASN A 279 32.03 -0.20 -11.10
C ASN A 279 31.68 -1.68 -11.22
N CYS A 280 31.41 -2.11 -12.44
CA CYS A 280 31.14 -3.51 -12.77
C CYS A 280 32.43 -4.18 -13.23
N VAL A 281 32.81 -5.26 -12.55
CA VAL A 281 33.89 -6.16 -12.98
C VAL A 281 33.30 -7.55 -13.23
N PRO A 282 33.83 -8.34 -14.19
CA PRO A 282 33.41 -9.72 -14.37
C PRO A 282 33.49 -10.49 -13.05
N ALA A 283 32.45 -11.27 -12.73
CA ALA A 283 32.41 -12.06 -11.49
C ALA A 283 33.54 -13.10 -11.43
N THR A 284 34.06 -13.49 -12.60
CA THR A 284 35.21 -14.37 -12.77
C THR A 284 36.27 -13.68 -13.61
N PRO A 285 37.57 -13.77 -13.26
CA PRO A 285 38.65 -13.20 -14.07
C PRO A 285 38.64 -13.76 -15.49
N LEU A 286 38.66 -12.87 -16.48
CA LEU A 286 38.76 -13.27 -17.88
C LEU A 286 40.22 -13.53 -18.27
N PRO A 287 40.48 -14.44 -19.23
CA PRO A 287 41.81 -14.63 -19.80
C PRO A 287 42.36 -13.32 -20.37
N ALA A 288 43.69 -13.16 -20.32
CA ALA A 288 44.36 -11.98 -20.86
C ALA A 288 43.97 -11.75 -22.34
N GLY A 289 43.51 -10.55 -22.65
CA GLY A 289 43.10 -10.15 -24.01
C GLY A 289 41.64 -10.43 -24.38
N GLN A 290 40.82 -11.00 -23.48
CA GLN A 290 39.38 -11.16 -23.72
C GLN A 290 38.57 -10.01 -23.11
N THR A 291 37.64 -9.46 -23.88
CA THR A 291 36.61 -8.56 -23.39
C THR A 291 35.38 -9.36 -22.92
N PRO A 292 34.64 -8.89 -21.90
CA PRO A 292 33.40 -9.53 -21.48
C PRO A 292 32.39 -9.54 -22.63
N ASP A 293 31.72 -10.67 -22.87
CA ASP A 293 30.55 -10.70 -23.75
C ASP A 293 29.30 -10.28 -22.94
N LYS A 294 28.19 -10.01 -23.63
CA LYS A 294 26.89 -9.63 -23.08
C LYS A 294 26.33 -10.62 -22.05
N ASP A 295 26.79 -11.87 -22.10
CA ASP A 295 26.35 -12.96 -21.22
C ASP A 295 27.32 -13.20 -20.04
N THR A 296 28.42 -12.44 -19.95
CA THR A 296 29.37 -12.55 -18.83
C THR A 296 28.73 -12.00 -17.54
N PRO A 297 28.66 -12.79 -16.46
CA PRO A 297 28.16 -12.32 -15.18
C PRO A 297 29.07 -11.23 -14.61
N MET A 298 28.48 -10.14 -14.13
CA MET A 298 29.18 -8.97 -13.59
C MET A 298 28.90 -8.83 -12.09
N ASN A 299 29.94 -8.56 -11.30
CA ASN A 299 29.82 -8.04 -9.94
C ASN A 299 29.93 -6.51 -10.01
N CYS A 300 28.82 -5.83 -9.72
CA CYS A 300 28.75 -4.38 -9.72
C CYS A 300 28.75 -3.85 -8.29
N THR A 301 29.71 -3.01 -7.96
CA THR A 301 29.77 -2.29 -6.69
C THR A 301 29.54 -0.81 -6.92
N LEU A 302 28.80 -0.18 -6.00
CA LEU A 302 28.76 1.28 -5.93
C LEU A 302 30.18 1.80 -5.65
N PRO A 303 30.65 2.85 -6.33
CA PRO A 303 31.94 3.46 -6.03
C PRO A 303 31.94 3.89 -4.55
N THR A 304 33.03 3.61 -3.85
CA THR A 304 33.25 3.90 -2.41
C THR A 304 33.40 5.40 -2.09
N GLY A 305 32.86 6.29 -2.93
CA GLY A 305 32.78 7.72 -2.65
C GLY A 305 31.69 8.03 -1.61
N PRO A 306 31.70 9.25 -1.04
CA PRO A 306 30.59 9.71 -0.21
C PRO A 306 29.29 9.57 -0.98
N LEU A 307 28.30 8.91 -0.37
CA LEU A 307 26.97 8.79 -0.97
C LEU A 307 26.47 10.20 -1.31
N PRO A 308 25.85 10.40 -2.49
CA PRO A 308 25.17 11.65 -2.80
C PRO A 308 24.25 12.05 -1.64
N SER A 309 24.15 13.34 -1.34
CA SER A 309 23.37 13.86 -0.19
C SER A 309 21.89 13.44 -0.18
N TRP A 310 21.35 13.01 -1.32
CA TRP A 310 19.99 12.46 -1.46
C TRP A 310 19.88 10.95 -1.15
N LEU A 311 21.01 10.23 -1.07
CA LEU A 311 21.13 8.84 -0.62
C LEU A 311 21.62 8.73 0.83
N ALA A 312 22.20 9.79 1.38
CA ALA A 312 22.52 9.84 2.80
C ALA A 312 21.22 9.88 3.62
N PRO A 313 21.12 9.11 4.73
CA PRO A 313 20.02 9.32 5.67
C PRO A 313 20.06 10.79 6.13
N PRO A 314 18.91 11.47 6.22
CA PRO A 314 18.88 12.81 6.79
C PRO A 314 19.39 12.72 8.23
N ASN A 315 20.35 13.58 8.58
CA ASN A 315 20.80 13.79 9.96
C ASN A 315 19.69 14.39 10.81
#